data_AF-A0A9X4AUA0-F1
#
_entry.id   AF-A0A9X4AUA0-F1
#
_cell.length_a   1.000
_cell.length_b   1.000
_cell.length_c   1.000
_cell.angle_alpha   90.00
_cell.angle_beta   90.00
_cell.angle_gamma   90.00
#
_symmetry.space_group_name_H-M   'P 1'
#
loop_
_entity.id
_entity.type
_entity.pdbx_description
1 polymer ?
#
loop_
_entity_poly.entity_id
_entity_poly.type
_entity_poly.pdbx_seq_one_letter_code
_entity_poly.pdbx_strand_id
1 'polypeptide(L)'
;MRLQPFTLDNLRIEDERSYRHIGLYAELKRALVRDHVAFLVPKPGTPEARWDRALFLNLTFWSPDQPGDVLDSDAIPADVVMHAGWHHVTRRALEALGTTASQSPEALLLGESIASAFDLYLVGRLLGHAPDAAFLETQVPAMAEAAQQAGMPEEAFEAMLDEVSQDPDKAFEDLRELLFDASTALVRAPSVEEAAERIARFDTHRFGPLLHHYELSTWILYARAYAKDLGAPDPQVMAVDAALRSADVALDWLEEHWISGVSGDPAGPDEHEVLPR
;
A
#
# COMPACT_ATOMS: atom_id res chain seq x y z
N MET A 1 -22.65 -7.28 11.20
CA MET A 1 -22.53 -7.80 9.82
C MET A 1 -22.04 -9.23 9.90
N ARG A 2 -22.67 -10.20 9.23
CA ARG A 2 -22.15 -11.58 9.17
C ARG A 2 -21.29 -11.73 7.93
N LEU A 3 -20.02 -12.05 8.12
CA LEU A 3 -19.03 -12.14 7.05
C LEU A 3 -18.71 -13.59 6.69
N GLN A 4 -18.18 -13.80 5.49
CA GLN A 4 -17.64 -15.06 4.99
C GLN A 4 -16.37 -14.78 4.17
N PRO A 5 -15.36 -15.67 4.23
CA PRO A 5 -14.12 -15.48 3.50
C PRO A 5 -14.29 -15.87 2.02
N PHE A 6 -13.83 -15.00 1.12
CA PHE A 6 -13.72 -15.23 -0.32
C PHE A 6 -12.27 -15.02 -0.75
N THR A 7 -11.76 -15.85 -1.63
CA THR A 7 -10.48 -15.59 -2.32
C THR A 7 -10.72 -14.79 -3.60
N LEU A 8 -9.66 -14.17 -4.14
CA LEU A 8 -9.79 -13.27 -5.30
C LEU A 8 -10.42 -13.94 -6.55
N ASP A 9 -10.18 -15.24 -6.75
CA ASP A 9 -10.78 -16.05 -7.82
C ASP A 9 -12.31 -16.24 -7.68
N ASN A 10 -12.86 -15.95 -6.49
CA ASN A 10 -14.30 -15.97 -6.21
C ASN A 10 -14.94 -14.57 -6.18
N LEU A 11 -14.18 -13.51 -6.47
CA LEU A 11 -14.69 -12.13 -6.52
C LEU A 11 -14.84 -11.63 -7.95
N ARG A 12 -15.81 -10.75 -8.18
CA ARG A 12 -15.91 -9.98 -9.42
C ARG A 12 -15.00 -8.75 -9.31
N ILE A 13 -14.00 -8.64 -10.18
CA ILE A 13 -13.15 -7.45 -10.22
C ILE A 13 -13.83 -6.36 -11.05
N GLU A 14 -13.94 -5.16 -10.49
CA GLU A 14 -14.52 -3.98 -11.13
C GLU A 14 -13.45 -3.13 -11.80
N ASP A 15 -13.82 -2.46 -12.89
CA ASP A 15 -12.96 -1.55 -13.67
C ASP A 15 -11.61 -2.14 -14.15
N GLU A 16 -11.44 -3.48 -14.10
CA GLU A 16 -10.18 -4.16 -14.43
C GLU A 16 -9.61 -3.79 -15.81
N ARG A 17 -10.48 -3.45 -16.77
CA ARG A 17 -10.04 -3.05 -18.12
C ARG A 17 -9.14 -1.81 -18.08
N SER A 18 -9.43 -0.85 -17.21
CA SER A 18 -8.70 0.41 -17.07
C SER A 18 -7.28 0.22 -16.53
N TYR A 19 -6.97 -0.95 -15.96
CA TYR A 19 -5.68 -1.26 -15.32
C TYR A 19 -4.78 -2.16 -16.16
N ARG A 20 -5.26 -2.71 -17.29
CA ARG A 20 -4.53 -3.74 -18.06
C ARG A 20 -3.21 -3.28 -18.65
N HIS A 21 -3.01 -1.97 -18.84
CA HIS A 21 -1.76 -1.40 -19.34
C HIS A 21 -0.70 -1.24 -18.24
N ILE A 22 -1.06 -1.45 -16.98
CA ILE A 22 -0.17 -1.36 -15.83
C ILE A 22 0.44 -2.73 -15.59
N GLY A 23 1.74 -2.90 -15.91
CA GLY A 23 2.40 -4.21 -15.88
C GLY A 23 2.27 -4.95 -14.55
N LEU A 24 2.43 -4.21 -13.44
CA LEU A 24 2.32 -4.73 -12.08
C LEU A 24 0.93 -5.29 -11.75
N TYR A 25 -0.13 -4.92 -12.49
CA TYR A 25 -1.48 -5.36 -12.19
C TYR A 25 -1.64 -6.87 -12.28
N ALA A 26 -1.15 -7.46 -13.37
CA ALA A 26 -1.24 -8.90 -13.56
C ALA A 26 -0.40 -9.67 -12.54
N GLU A 27 0.71 -9.09 -12.08
CA GLU A 27 1.63 -9.70 -11.11
C GLU A 27 1.06 -9.69 -9.68
N LEU A 28 0.61 -8.54 -9.19
CA LEU A 28 0.00 -8.43 -7.86
C LEU A 28 -1.27 -9.26 -7.76
N LYS A 29 -2.12 -9.23 -8.78
CA LYS A 29 -3.29 -10.12 -8.88
C LYS A 29 -2.89 -11.60 -8.79
N ARG A 30 -1.83 -12.01 -9.49
CA ARG A 30 -1.33 -13.40 -9.43
C ARG A 30 -0.82 -13.77 -8.04
N ALA A 31 -0.12 -12.87 -7.35
CA ALA A 31 0.33 -13.11 -5.98
C ALA A 31 -0.86 -13.38 -5.04
N LEU A 32 -1.91 -12.54 -5.10
CA LEU A 32 -3.11 -12.72 -4.30
C LEU A 32 -3.84 -14.04 -4.57
N VAL A 33 -3.95 -14.44 -5.85
CA VAL A 33 -4.57 -15.71 -6.25
C VAL A 33 -3.73 -16.90 -5.79
N ARG A 34 -2.42 -16.88 -6.05
CA ARG A 34 -1.49 -17.97 -5.70
C ARG A 34 -1.50 -18.24 -4.20
N ASP A 35 -1.50 -17.18 -3.40
CA ASP A 35 -1.36 -17.29 -1.95
C ASP A 35 -2.72 -17.33 -1.23
N HIS A 36 -3.82 -17.50 -1.99
CA HIS A 36 -5.19 -17.63 -1.50
C HIS A 36 -5.59 -16.55 -0.48
N VAL A 37 -5.21 -15.30 -0.77
CA VAL A 37 -5.52 -14.16 0.12
C VAL A 37 -7.04 -14.02 0.25
N ALA A 38 -7.50 -13.94 1.50
CA ALA A 38 -8.91 -13.91 1.84
C ALA A 38 -9.42 -12.47 2.02
N PHE A 39 -10.61 -12.22 1.49
CA PHE A 39 -11.41 -11.02 1.68
C PHE A 39 -12.69 -11.39 2.43
N LEU A 40 -13.18 -10.51 3.29
CA LEU A 40 -14.37 -10.75 4.09
C LEU A 40 -15.58 -10.09 3.44
N VAL A 41 -16.46 -10.91 2.85
CA VAL A 41 -17.68 -10.42 2.18
C VAL A 41 -18.93 -10.64 3.04
N PRO A 42 -19.97 -9.79 2.96
CA PRO A 42 -21.21 -10.01 3.68
C PRO A 42 -21.94 -11.25 3.16
N LYS A 43 -22.56 -12.02 4.06
CA LYS A 43 -23.42 -13.14 3.64
C LYS A 43 -24.63 -12.63 2.86
N PRO A 44 -25.15 -13.38 1.87
CA PRO A 44 -26.36 -12.99 1.15
C PRO A 44 -27.52 -12.64 2.09
N GLY A 45 -28.23 -11.54 1.80
CA GLY A 45 -29.34 -11.06 2.62
C GLY A 45 -28.93 -10.34 3.91
N THR A 46 -27.67 -9.94 4.06
CA THR A 46 -27.21 -9.11 5.18
C THR A 46 -27.61 -7.65 4.95
N PRO A 47 -28.56 -7.07 5.71
CA PRO A 47 -29.03 -5.70 5.48
C PRO A 47 -27.99 -4.64 5.87
N GLU A 48 -26.96 -5.02 6.61
CA GLU A 48 -25.84 -4.15 7.00
C GLU A 48 -24.73 -4.05 5.95
N ALA A 49 -24.84 -4.74 4.80
CA ALA A 49 -23.86 -4.72 3.72
C ALA A 49 -23.83 -3.35 3.03
N ARG A 50 -22.96 -2.46 3.50
CA ARG A 50 -22.81 -1.08 3.01
C ARG A 50 -21.34 -0.67 3.07
N TRP A 51 -20.90 0.09 2.07
CA TRP A 51 -19.57 0.66 1.99
C TRP A 51 -19.11 1.36 3.28
N ASP A 52 -19.93 2.25 3.84
CA ASP A 52 -19.56 3.03 5.04
C ASP A 52 -19.20 2.15 6.24
N ARG A 53 -19.82 0.98 6.36
CA ARG A 53 -19.54 0.01 7.42
C ARG A 53 -18.32 -0.85 7.12
N ALA A 54 -18.12 -1.24 5.85
CA ALA A 54 -16.93 -1.95 5.42
C ALA A 54 -15.68 -1.09 5.66
N LEU A 55 -15.71 0.16 5.20
CA LEU A 55 -14.65 1.15 5.43
C LEU A 55 -14.37 1.34 6.92
N PHE A 56 -15.40 1.57 7.74
CA PHE A 56 -15.22 1.72 9.19
C PHE A 56 -14.52 0.50 9.81
N LEU A 57 -14.86 -0.72 9.41
CA LEU A 57 -14.23 -1.94 9.93
C LEU A 57 -12.77 -2.05 9.49
N ASN A 58 -12.45 -1.75 8.23
CA ASN A 58 -11.07 -1.76 7.72
C ASN A 58 -10.20 -0.74 8.47
N LEU A 59 -10.71 0.45 8.75
CA LEU A 59 -9.95 1.49 9.45
C LEU A 59 -9.76 1.23 10.94
N THR A 60 -10.65 0.49 11.59
CA THR A 60 -10.68 0.38 13.07
C THR A 60 -10.36 -1.00 13.63
N PHE A 61 -10.55 -2.06 12.84
CA PHE A 61 -10.42 -3.44 13.31
C PHE A 61 -9.52 -4.31 12.44
N TRP A 62 -8.72 -3.71 11.55
CA TRP A 62 -7.66 -4.43 10.87
C TRP A 62 -6.68 -5.04 11.89
N SER A 63 -6.30 -6.31 11.69
CA SER A 63 -5.39 -7.02 12.59
C SER A 63 -4.47 -7.94 11.80
N PRO A 64 -3.15 -7.95 12.10
CA PRO A 64 -2.21 -8.92 11.53
C PRO A 64 -2.60 -10.38 11.76
N ASP A 65 -3.34 -10.67 12.84
CA ASP A 65 -3.79 -12.03 13.17
C ASP A 65 -5.07 -12.45 12.41
N GLN A 66 -5.79 -11.47 11.84
CA GLN A 66 -6.97 -11.69 11.00
C GLN A 66 -6.86 -10.80 9.75
N PRO A 67 -5.85 -11.04 8.89
CA PRO A 67 -5.63 -10.21 7.72
C PRO A 67 -6.74 -10.53 6.71
N GLY A 68 -7.64 -9.58 6.48
CA GLY A 68 -8.69 -9.73 5.49
C GLY A 68 -9.50 -8.45 5.37
N ASP A 69 -9.40 -7.82 4.20
CA ASP A 69 -10.16 -6.60 3.92
C ASP A 69 -11.64 -6.93 3.84
N VAL A 70 -12.45 -6.11 4.50
CA VAL A 70 -13.89 -6.19 4.50
C VAL A 70 -14.42 -5.48 3.25
N LEU A 71 -15.18 -6.21 2.44
CA LEU A 71 -15.90 -5.67 1.30
C LEU A 71 -17.39 -5.47 1.66
N ASP A 72 -18.11 -4.68 0.89
CA ASP A 72 -19.56 -4.50 1.05
C ASP A 72 -20.39 -5.44 0.15
N SER A 73 -19.74 -6.13 -0.79
CA SER A 73 -20.34 -7.08 -1.73
C SER A 73 -19.33 -8.14 -2.18
N ASP A 74 -19.70 -8.98 -3.15
CA ASP A 74 -18.80 -9.96 -3.81
C ASP A 74 -18.00 -9.36 -4.98
N ALA A 75 -17.88 -8.03 -5.00
CA ALA A 75 -17.10 -7.28 -5.97
C ALA A 75 -15.96 -6.50 -5.31
N ILE A 76 -14.87 -6.32 -6.05
CA ILE A 76 -13.66 -5.63 -5.60
C ILE A 76 -13.15 -4.69 -6.69
N PRO A 77 -12.90 -3.40 -6.40
CA PRO A 77 -12.27 -2.49 -7.35
C PRO A 77 -10.85 -2.92 -7.72
N ALA A 78 -10.42 -2.64 -8.95
CA ALA A 78 -9.09 -3.02 -9.43
C ALA A 78 -7.94 -2.30 -8.70
N ASP A 79 -8.14 -1.06 -8.24
CA ASP A 79 -7.21 -0.34 -7.35
C ASP A 79 -7.06 -1.07 -6.01
N VAL A 80 -8.17 -1.50 -5.39
CA VAL A 80 -8.13 -2.26 -4.13
C VAL A 80 -7.37 -3.59 -4.31
N VAL A 81 -7.48 -4.24 -5.47
CA VAL A 81 -6.66 -5.43 -5.78
C VAL A 81 -5.15 -5.10 -5.75
N MET A 82 -4.75 -3.94 -6.28
CA MET A 82 -3.34 -3.50 -6.27
C MET A 82 -2.88 -3.17 -4.85
N HIS A 83 -3.69 -2.42 -4.12
CA HIS A 83 -3.41 -2.00 -2.75
C HIS A 83 -3.25 -3.21 -1.81
N ALA A 84 -4.22 -4.14 -1.84
CA ALA A 84 -4.15 -5.39 -1.09
C ALA A 84 -2.97 -6.28 -1.55
N GLY A 85 -2.66 -6.25 -2.86
CA GLY A 85 -1.50 -6.91 -3.43
C GLY A 85 -0.19 -6.44 -2.78
N TRP A 86 0.00 -5.13 -2.67
CA TRP A 86 1.18 -4.53 -2.05
C TRP A 86 1.31 -4.86 -0.57
N HIS A 87 0.21 -4.78 0.19
CA HIS A 87 0.20 -5.22 1.59
C HIS A 87 0.62 -6.67 1.73
N HIS A 88 0.08 -7.55 0.88
CA HIS A 88 0.39 -8.96 0.92
C HIS A 88 1.85 -9.25 0.59
N VAL A 89 2.38 -8.74 -0.53
CA VAL A 89 3.77 -9.03 -0.94
C VAL A 89 4.78 -8.40 0.02
N THR A 90 4.50 -7.20 0.55
CA THR A 90 5.36 -6.55 1.54
C THR A 90 5.42 -7.36 2.82
N ARG A 91 4.25 -7.75 3.36
CA ARG A 91 4.17 -8.60 4.55
C ARG A 91 4.97 -9.89 4.36
N ARG A 92 4.78 -10.57 3.23
CA ARG A 92 5.50 -11.81 2.90
C ARG A 92 7.02 -11.60 2.81
N ALA A 93 7.47 -10.53 2.15
CA ALA A 93 8.88 -10.21 2.01
C ALA A 93 9.53 -9.90 3.37
N LEU A 94 8.85 -9.11 4.21
CA LEU A 94 9.31 -8.80 5.55
C LEU A 94 9.32 -10.04 6.45
N GLU A 95 8.30 -10.89 6.41
CA GLU A 95 8.28 -12.16 7.13
C GLU A 95 9.48 -13.05 6.77
N ALA A 96 9.87 -13.08 5.48
CA ALA A 96 11.03 -13.84 5.01
C ALA A 96 12.37 -13.29 5.54
N LEU A 97 12.45 -12.01 5.92
CA LEU A 97 13.62 -11.41 6.56
C LEU A 97 13.68 -11.72 8.07
N GLY A 98 12.68 -12.42 8.62
CA GLY A 98 12.54 -12.64 10.07
C GLY A 98 11.88 -11.46 10.79
N THR A 99 11.50 -10.40 10.06
CA THR A 99 10.63 -9.34 10.56
C THR A 99 9.20 -9.82 10.44
N THR A 100 8.61 -10.36 11.50
CA THR A 100 7.16 -10.58 11.47
C THR A 100 6.51 -9.20 11.34
N ALA A 101 5.77 -8.93 10.26
CA ALA A 101 5.25 -7.61 9.89
C ALA A 101 4.39 -6.92 10.98
N SER A 102 4.02 -7.65 12.04
CA SER A 102 3.32 -7.15 13.23
C SER A 102 4.21 -6.77 14.42
N GLN A 103 5.54 -6.92 14.35
CA GLN A 103 6.42 -6.73 15.53
C GLN A 103 7.21 -5.42 15.57
N SER A 104 7.43 -4.73 14.44
CA SER A 104 8.04 -3.40 14.42
C SER A 104 7.11 -2.36 13.79
N PRO A 105 7.03 -1.14 14.35
CA PRO A 105 6.33 -0.03 13.71
C PRO A 105 6.79 0.20 12.26
N GLU A 106 8.09 0.10 11.99
CA GLU A 106 8.65 0.33 10.66
C GLU A 106 8.08 -0.62 9.62
N ALA A 107 7.89 -1.90 9.94
CA ALA A 107 7.36 -2.88 9.00
C ALA A 107 5.95 -2.51 8.54
N LEU A 108 5.10 -2.10 9.48
CA LEU A 108 3.75 -1.61 9.18
C LEU A 108 3.80 -0.33 8.36
N LEU A 109 4.57 0.66 8.82
CA LEU A 109 4.66 1.96 8.16
C LEU A 109 5.23 1.87 6.75
N LEU A 110 6.19 0.97 6.50
CA LEU A 110 6.73 0.74 5.17
C LEU A 110 5.68 0.11 4.24
N GLY A 111 4.94 -0.89 4.72
CA GLY A 111 3.84 -1.52 3.96
C GLY A 111 2.77 -0.52 3.55
N GLU A 112 2.29 0.27 4.51
CA GLU A 112 1.33 1.36 4.24
C GLU A 112 1.89 2.40 3.28
N SER A 113 3.14 2.82 3.46
CA SER A 113 3.77 3.82 2.59
C SER A 113 3.91 3.33 1.15
N ILE A 114 4.23 2.05 0.93
CA ILE A 114 4.28 1.45 -0.41
C ILE A 114 2.88 1.38 -1.03
N ALA A 115 1.90 0.83 -0.31
CA ALA A 115 0.54 0.68 -0.85
C ALA A 115 -0.11 2.03 -1.16
N SER A 116 -0.01 3.01 -0.26
CA SER A 116 -0.55 4.36 -0.44
C SER A 116 0.18 5.18 -1.49
N ALA A 117 1.51 5.09 -1.58
CA ALA A 117 2.24 5.75 -2.66
C ALA A 117 1.88 5.15 -4.03
N PHE A 118 1.56 3.85 -4.06
CA PHE A 118 1.10 3.20 -5.27
C PHE A 118 -0.25 3.73 -5.76
N ASP A 119 -1.13 4.19 -4.86
CA ASP A 119 -2.37 4.86 -5.26
C ASP A 119 -2.09 6.16 -6.04
N LEU A 120 -1.03 6.91 -5.69
CA LEU A 120 -0.59 8.08 -6.48
C LEU A 120 0.01 7.67 -7.83
N TYR A 121 0.78 6.58 -7.85
CA TYR A 121 1.26 6.00 -9.11
C TYR A 121 0.09 5.64 -10.03
N LEU A 122 -0.97 5.01 -9.49
CA LEU A 122 -2.17 4.69 -10.25
C LEU A 122 -2.84 5.95 -10.82
N VAL A 123 -2.93 7.04 -10.04
CA VAL A 123 -3.42 8.34 -10.56
C VAL A 123 -2.63 8.76 -11.80
N GLY A 124 -1.29 8.79 -11.72
CA GLY A 124 -0.44 9.16 -12.85
C GLY A 124 -0.60 8.24 -14.07
N ARG A 125 -0.67 6.93 -13.86
CA ARG A 125 -0.85 5.94 -14.93
C ARG A 125 -2.22 6.01 -15.60
N LEU A 126 -3.26 6.37 -14.86
CA LEU A 126 -4.64 6.38 -15.34
C LEU A 126 -5.01 7.69 -16.03
N LEU A 127 -4.57 8.85 -15.53
CA LEU A 127 -4.90 10.17 -16.10
C LEU A 127 -4.63 10.24 -17.62
N GLY A 128 -3.51 9.68 -18.08
CA GLY A 128 -3.14 9.68 -19.51
C GLY A 128 -3.69 8.53 -20.37
N HIS A 129 -4.32 7.50 -19.77
CA HIS A 129 -4.66 6.25 -20.48
C HIS A 129 -6.12 5.82 -20.30
N ALA A 130 -6.68 6.04 -19.12
CA ALA A 130 -8.05 5.70 -18.74
C ALA A 130 -8.60 6.80 -17.81
N PRO A 131 -8.83 8.03 -18.32
CA PRO A 131 -9.29 9.16 -17.51
C PRO A 131 -10.69 8.95 -16.91
N ASP A 132 -11.47 8.02 -17.47
CA ASP A 132 -12.80 7.63 -16.98
C ASP A 132 -12.75 6.47 -15.96
N ALA A 133 -11.57 6.11 -15.44
CA ALA A 133 -11.43 5.06 -14.44
C ALA A 133 -12.14 5.47 -13.14
N ALA A 134 -12.92 4.55 -12.56
CA ALA A 134 -13.76 4.84 -11.39
C ALA A 134 -12.94 5.30 -10.16
N PHE A 135 -11.70 4.80 -10.05
CA PHE A 135 -10.76 5.22 -9.02
C PHE A 135 -10.40 6.72 -9.10
N LEU A 136 -10.29 7.30 -10.31
CA LEU A 136 -9.99 8.72 -10.46
C LEU A 136 -11.16 9.60 -10.00
N GLU A 137 -12.40 9.13 -10.16
CA GLU A 137 -13.61 9.85 -9.74
C GLU A 137 -13.70 10.06 -8.22
N THR A 138 -13.01 9.23 -7.44
CA THR A 138 -12.98 9.31 -5.96
C THR A 138 -11.65 9.84 -5.44
N GLN A 139 -10.53 9.33 -5.96
CA GLN A 139 -9.20 9.62 -5.44
C GLN A 139 -8.78 11.07 -5.69
N VAL A 140 -8.97 11.58 -6.92
CA VAL A 140 -8.52 12.94 -7.28
C VAL A 140 -9.29 14.01 -6.50
N PRO A 141 -10.63 13.95 -6.37
CA PRO A 141 -11.36 14.91 -5.53
C PRO A 141 -10.95 14.86 -4.05
N ALA A 142 -10.70 13.68 -3.48
CA ALA A 142 -10.24 13.56 -2.10
C ALA A 142 -8.84 14.18 -1.89
N MET A 143 -7.92 13.94 -2.82
CA MET A 143 -6.59 14.57 -2.82
C MET A 143 -6.69 16.10 -2.96
N ALA A 144 -7.58 16.59 -3.85
CA ALA A 144 -7.81 18.02 -4.05
C ALA A 144 -8.34 18.69 -2.78
N GLU A 145 -9.30 18.07 -2.10
CA GLU A 145 -9.84 18.56 -0.82
C GLU A 145 -8.73 18.63 0.24
N ALA A 146 -7.94 17.58 0.41
CA ALA A 146 -6.82 17.56 1.36
C ALA A 146 -5.78 18.65 1.05
N ALA A 147 -5.38 18.78 -0.23
CA ALA A 147 -4.43 19.79 -0.69
C ALA A 147 -4.94 21.21 -0.41
N GLN A 148 -6.22 21.47 -0.71
CA GLN A 148 -6.86 22.76 -0.46
C GLN A 148 -6.90 23.09 1.05
N GLN A 149 -7.24 22.12 1.89
CA GLN A 149 -7.25 22.29 3.35
C GLN A 149 -5.84 22.59 3.90
N ALA A 150 -4.79 22.05 3.26
CA ALA A 150 -3.40 22.35 3.56
C ALA A 150 -2.89 23.67 2.96
N GLY A 151 -3.74 24.41 2.23
CA GLY A 151 -3.41 25.72 1.67
C GLY A 151 -2.75 25.69 0.29
N MET A 152 -2.75 24.54 -0.40
CA MET A 152 -2.31 24.45 -1.80
C MET A 152 -3.37 25.07 -2.73
N PRO A 153 -3.01 26.02 -3.60
CA PRO A 153 -3.92 26.53 -4.63
C PRO A 153 -4.33 25.45 -5.63
N GLU A 154 -5.51 25.57 -6.22
CA GLU A 154 -6.05 24.63 -7.21
C GLU A 154 -5.10 24.47 -8.42
N GLU A 155 -4.57 25.57 -8.94
CA GLU A 155 -3.64 25.54 -10.07
C GLU A 155 -2.31 24.83 -9.74
N ALA A 156 -1.89 24.89 -8.47
CA ALA A 156 -0.71 24.15 -8.01
C ALA A 156 -0.99 22.66 -7.85
N PHE A 157 -2.22 22.29 -7.46
CA PHE A 157 -2.66 20.90 -7.41
C PHE A 157 -2.75 20.29 -8.82
N GLU A 158 -3.34 21.02 -9.78
CA GLU A 158 -3.38 20.58 -11.19
C GLU A 158 -1.96 20.39 -11.76
N ALA A 159 -1.05 21.34 -11.51
CA ALA A 159 0.35 21.22 -11.93
C ALA A 159 1.05 20.01 -11.30
N MET A 160 0.75 19.69 -10.03
CA MET A 160 1.27 18.50 -9.36
C MET A 160 0.73 17.21 -10.01
N LEU A 161 -0.55 17.15 -10.39
CA LEU A 161 -1.10 16.00 -11.12
C LEU A 161 -0.47 15.85 -12.51
N ASP A 162 -0.22 16.96 -13.22
CA ASP A 162 0.50 16.93 -14.49
C ASP A 162 1.90 16.34 -14.33
N GLU A 163 2.66 16.75 -13.31
CA GLU A 163 3.98 16.16 -12.99
C GLU A 163 3.89 14.68 -12.65
N VAL A 164 2.90 14.27 -11.84
CA VAL A 164 2.65 12.87 -11.47
C VAL A 164 2.31 12.03 -12.71
N SER A 165 1.57 12.58 -13.67
CA SER A 165 1.26 11.89 -14.93
C SER A 165 2.47 11.73 -15.87
N GLN A 166 3.44 12.66 -15.79
CA GLN A 166 4.64 12.64 -16.62
C GLN A 166 5.68 11.63 -16.10
N ASP A 167 5.80 11.49 -14.78
CA ASP A 167 6.75 10.58 -14.14
C ASP A 167 6.12 9.91 -12.90
N PRO A 168 5.22 8.93 -13.12
CA PRO A 168 4.51 8.26 -12.03
C PRO A 168 5.46 7.42 -11.16
N ASP A 169 6.55 6.90 -11.72
CA ASP A 169 7.56 6.13 -10.98
C ASP A 169 8.32 7.03 -9.98
N LYS A 170 8.70 8.25 -10.41
CA LYS A 170 9.29 9.23 -9.49
C LYS A 170 8.29 9.76 -8.46
N ALA A 171 7.03 9.95 -8.86
CA ALA A 171 5.96 10.34 -7.93
C ALA A 171 5.71 9.29 -6.84
N PHE A 172 5.72 8.01 -7.21
CA PHE A 172 5.68 6.91 -6.26
C PHE A 172 6.79 7.02 -5.22
N GLU A 173 8.05 7.12 -5.65
CA GLU A 173 9.18 7.11 -4.71
C GLU A 173 9.17 8.33 -3.77
N ASP A 174 8.94 9.52 -4.32
CA ASP A 174 8.89 10.74 -3.51
C ASP A 174 7.78 10.72 -2.46
N LEU A 175 6.60 10.19 -2.81
CA LEU A 175 5.52 10.05 -1.85
C LEU A 175 5.81 8.94 -0.83
N ARG A 176 6.32 7.78 -1.28
CA ARG A 176 6.67 6.66 -0.41
C ARG A 176 7.69 7.08 0.65
N GLU A 177 8.75 7.79 0.26
CA GLU A 177 9.74 8.37 1.16
C GLU A 177 9.09 9.33 2.16
N LEU A 178 8.28 10.28 1.67
CA LEU A 178 7.57 11.23 2.53
C LEU A 178 6.70 10.52 3.58
N LEU A 179 5.88 9.56 3.15
CA LEU A 179 4.96 8.83 4.02
C LEU A 179 5.73 8.03 5.08
N PHE A 180 6.81 7.36 4.68
CA PHE A 180 7.63 6.56 5.58
C PHE A 180 8.39 7.44 6.59
N ASP A 181 8.99 8.55 6.12
CA ASP A 181 9.74 9.47 6.97
C ASP A 181 8.83 10.21 7.96
N ALA A 182 7.68 10.72 7.49
CA ALA A 182 6.73 11.43 8.33
C ALA A 182 6.16 10.50 9.42
N SER A 183 5.70 9.32 9.04
CA SER A 183 5.11 8.37 9.98
C SER A 183 6.15 7.83 10.99
N THR A 184 7.37 7.50 10.55
CA THR A 184 8.45 7.04 11.44
C THR A 184 8.93 8.13 12.39
N ALA A 185 8.98 9.38 11.93
CA ALA A 185 9.28 10.52 12.79
C ALA A 185 8.19 10.73 13.85
N LEU A 186 6.91 10.61 13.47
CA LEU A 186 5.79 10.90 14.37
C LEU A 186 5.47 9.77 15.34
N VAL A 187 5.65 8.50 14.96
CA VAL A 187 5.28 7.36 15.81
C VAL A 187 6.00 7.38 17.15
N ARG A 188 7.24 7.91 17.19
CA ARG A 188 8.05 8.09 18.41
C ARG A 188 8.09 9.51 18.96
N ALA A 189 7.22 10.41 18.52
CA ALA A 189 7.17 11.76 19.09
C ALA A 189 6.61 11.69 20.53
N PRO A 190 7.38 12.12 21.56
CA PRO A 190 7.00 11.99 22.97
C PRO A 190 5.96 13.03 23.41
N SER A 191 5.83 14.14 22.68
CA SER A 191 4.85 15.19 22.95
C SER A 191 4.25 15.75 21.66
N VAL A 192 3.19 16.53 21.81
CA VAL A 192 2.53 17.25 20.69
C VAL A 192 3.48 18.29 20.12
N GLU A 193 4.26 18.97 20.95
CA GLU A 193 5.25 19.98 20.52
C GLU A 193 6.34 19.34 19.67
N GLU A 194 6.92 18.22 20.10
CA GLU A 194 7.89 17.50 19.27
C GLU A 194 7.27 16.92 18.00
N ALA A 195 6.02 16.46 18.05
CA ALA A 195 5.31 16.01 16.86
C ALA A 195 5.11 17.17 15.86
N ALA A 196 4.74 18.35 16.34
CA ALA A 196 4.59 19.56 15.52
C ALA A 196 5.91 19.98 14.87
N GLU A 197 7.03 19.93 15.61
CA GLU A 197 8.36 20.21 15.07
C GLU A 197 8.82 19.18 14.02
N ARG A 198 8.43 17.91 14.18
CA ARG A 198 8.76 16.85 13.24
C ARG A 198 7.94 16.95 11.96
N ILE A 199 6.63 17.18 12.06
CA ILE A 199 5.76 17.27 10.88
C ILE A 199 6.07 18.52 10.04
N ALA A 200 6.40 19.65 10.68
CA ALA A 200 6.73 20.90 9.98
C ALA A 200 7.93 20.79 9.03
N ARG A 201 8.79 19.77 9.19
CA ARG A 201 9.92 19.51 8.28
C ARG A 201 9.47 19.11 6.88
N PHE A 202 8.25 18.59 6.77
CA PHE A 202 7.68 18.10 5.52
C PHE A 202 6.81 19.14 4.80
N ASP A 203 6.58 20.32 5.38
CA ASP A 203 5.75 21.38 4.79
C ASP A 203 6.27 21.87 3.43
N THR A 204 7.57 21.71 3.18
CA THR A 204 8.21 22.08 1.91
C THR A 204 8.27 20.95 0.89
N HIS A 205 7.86 19.74 1.26
CA HIS A 205 7.81 18.62 0.34
C HIS A 205 6.67 18.81 -0.66
N ARG A 206 6.88 18.44 -1.93
CA ARG A 206 5.87 18.63 -2.99
C ARG A 206 4.53 17.96 -2.70
N PHE A 207 4.56 16.84 -1.98
CA PHE A 207 3.38 16.10 -1.51
C PHE A 207 3.02 16.34 -0.04
N GLY A 208 3.70 17.27 0.65
CA GLY A 208 3.38 17.63 2.03
C GLY A 208 1.91 17.98 2.25
N PRO A 209 1.27 18.76 1.35
CA PRO A 209 -0.17 19.04 1.41
C PRO A 209 -1.10 17.82 1.33
N LEU A 210 -0.61 16.66 0.87
CA LEU A 210 -1.40 15.43 0.77
C LEU A 210 -1.27 14.54 2.02
N LEU A 211 -0.44 14.89 3.02
CA LEU A 211 -0.25 14.03 4.20
C LEU A 211 -1.57 13.72 4.94
N HIS A 212 -2.55 14.62 4.93
CA HIS A 212 -3.84 14.35 5.57
C HIS A 212 -4.69 13.31 4.81
N HIS A 213 -4.58 13.27 3.49
CA HIS A 213 -5.30 12.32 2.62
C HIS A 213 -4.96 10.87 2.95
N TYR A 214 -3.69 10.60 3.28
CA TYR A 214 -3.19 9.25 3.53
C TYR A 214 -3.40 8.77 4.98
N GLU A 215 -4.20 9.47 5.78
CA GLU A 215 -4.63 9.03 7.11
C GLU A 215 -3.48 8.58 8.05
N LEU A 216 -2.30 9.22 7.99
CA LEU A 216 -1.12 8.85 8.80
C LEU A 216 -1.44 8.71 10.30
N SER A 217 -2.41 9.49 10.81
CA SER A 217 -2.88 9.39 12.19
C SER A 217 -3.37 7.99 12.53
N THR A 218 -4.09 7.32 11.64
CA THR A 218 -4.56 5.94 11.82
C THR A 218 -3.39 4.98 11.93
N TRP A 219 -2.41 5.09 11.03
CA TRP A 219 -1.21 4.24 11.06
C TRP A 219 -0.39 4.42 12.34
N ILE A 220 -0.20 5.68 12.75
CA ILE A 220 0.57 6.02 13.96
C ILE A 220 -0.16 5.52 15.21
N LEU A 221 -1.46 5.74 15.32
CA LEU A 221 -2.25 5.27 16.45
C LEU A 221 -2.25 3.74 16.51
N TYR A 222 -2.37 3.08 15.37
CA TYR A 222 -2.29 1.63 15.27
C TYR A 222 -0.92 1.12 15.73
N ALA A 223 0.17 1.63 15.18
CA ALA A 223 1.52 1.25 15.55
C ALA A 223 1.78 1.47 17.05
N ARG A 224 1.33 2.59 17.63
CA ARG A 224 1.45 2.85 19.07
C ARG A 224 0.60 1.92 19.94
N ALA A 225 -0.56 1.49 19.45
CA ALA A 225 -1.47 0.61 20.19
C ALA A 225 -0.99 -0.85 20.20
N TYR A 226 -0.38 -1.31 19.10
CA TYR A 226 -0.09 -2.74 18.88
C TYR A 226 1.40 -3.09 18.86
N ALA A 227 2.31 -2.13 18.71
CA ALA A 227 3.74 -2.43 18.83
C ALA A 227 4.06 -2.87 20.28
N LYS A 228 4.76 -4.00 20.41
CA LYS A 228 5.19 -4.53 21.71
C LYS A 228 6.15 -3.57 22.42
N ASP A 229 7.00 -2.91 21.65
CA ASP A 229 7.92 -1.85 22.06
C ASP A 229 8.15 -0.92 20.87
N LEU A 230 8.18 0.40 21.11
CA LEU A 230 8.53 1.37 20.07
C LEU A 230 10.04 1.47 19.86
N GLY A 231 10.86 1.15 20.87
CA GLY A 231 12.31 0.91 20.76
C GLY A 231 13.11 1.81 19.82
N ALA A 232 14.23 1.27 19.32
CA ALA A 232 14.93 1.81 18.16
C ALA A 232 14.24 1.32 16.87
N PRO A 233 14.38 2.05 15.73
CA PRO A 233 13.87 1.58 14.45
C PRO A 233 14.43 0.20 14.07
N ASP A 234 13.59 -0.62 13.45
CA ASP A 234 13.97 -1.96 12.97
C ASP A 234 15.07 -1.88 11.88
N PRO A 235 16.30 -2.34 12.15
CA PRO A 235 17.41 -2.19 11.22
C PRO A 235 17.21 -2.95 9.91
N GLN A 236 16.43 -4.03 9.88
CA GLN A 236 16.17 -4.78 8.64
C GLN A 236 15.21 -4.01 7.74
N VAL A 237 14.16 -3.41 8.31
CA VAL A 237 13.23 -2.58 7.55
C VAL A 237 13.91 -1.29 7.08
N MET A 238 14.75 -0.67 7.91
CA MET A 238 15.54 0.49 7.49
C MET A 238 16.53 0.16 6.37
N ALA A 239 17.08 -1.06 6.33
CA ALA A 239 17.93 -1.50 5.23
C ALA A 239 17.15 -1.69 3.92
N VAL A 240 15.90 -2.15 3.99
CA VAL A 240 14.99 -2.21 2.84
C VAL A 240 14.68 -0.81 2.32
N ASP A 241 14.28 0.12 3.20
CA ASP A 241 14.03 1.52 2.81
C ASP A 241 15.27 2.14 2.14
N ALA A 242 16.47 1.93 2.70
CA ALA A 242 17.71 2.39 2.10
C ALA A 242 17.99 1.76 0.71
N ALA A 243 17.62 0.49 0.50
CA ALA A 243 17.75 -0.17 -0.80
C ALA A 243 16.79 0.44 -1.83
N LEU A 244 15.54 0.71 -1.44
CA LEU A 244 14.55 1.38 -2.29
C LEU A 244 15.03 2.77 -2.74
N ARG A 245 15.51 3.58 -1.80
CA ARG A 245 16.05 4.93 -2.10
C ARG A 245 17.31 4.91 -2.97
N SER A 246 18.03 3.80 -2.98
CA SER A 246 19.26 3.63 -3.78
C SER A 246 18.99 3.02 -5.15
N ALA A 247 17.77 2.52 -5.41
CA ALA A 247 17.39 1.95 -6.68
C ALA A 247 17.15 3.04 -7.73
N ASP A 248 17.44 2.74 -9.00
CA ASP A 248 17.12 3.67 -10.10
C ASP A 248 15.60 3.88 -10.21
N VAL A 249 14.83 2.80 -10.04
CA VAL A 249 13.37 2.79 -9.96
C VAL A 249 12.95 1.84 -8.84
N ALA A 250 12.34 2.38 -7.78
CA ALA A 250 11.95 1.58 -6.61
C ALA A 250 10.91 0.50 -6.94
N LEU A 251 9.99 0.78 -7.88
CA LEU A 251 9.00 -0.20 -8.35
C LEU A 251 9.64 -1.40 -9.05
N ASP A 252 10.65 -1.17 -9.89
CA ASP A 252 11.40 -2.25 -10.55
C ASP A 252 12.13 -3.11 -9.50
N TRP A 253 12.73 -2.47 -8.49
CA TRP A 253 13.37 -3.18 -7.39
C TRP A 253 12.37 -4.06 -6.62
N LEU A 254 11.18 -3.51 -6.30
CA LEU A 254 10.11 -4.25 -5.62
C LEU A 254 9.60 -5.42 -6.47
N GLU A 255 9.41 -5.21 -7.77
CA GLU A 255 8.98 -6.26 -8.69
C GLU A 255 10.02 -7.39 -8.78
N GLU A 256 11.29 -7.05 -8.95
CA GLU A 256 12.38 -8.03 -9.05
C GLU A 256 12.51 -8.83 -7.75
N HIS A 257 12.53 -8.16 -6.60
CA HIS A 257 12.90 -8.80 -5.34
C HIS A 257 11.72 -9.43 -4.61
N TRP A 258 10.51 -8.85 -4.69
CA TRP A 258 9.37 -9.28 -3.85
C TRP A 258 8.26 -9.98 -4.63
N ILE A 259 8.14 -9.72 -5.92
CA ILE A 259 7.14 -10.37 -6.77
C ILE A 259 7.78 -11.55 -7.49
N SER A 260 8.81 -11.28 -8.30
CA SER A 260 9.48 -12.25 -9.17
C SER A 260 10.41 -13.18 -8.39
N GLY A 261 11.27 -12.62 -7.53
CA GLY A 261 12.36 -13.30 -6.83
C GLY A 261 11.96 -14.33 -5.77
N VAL A 262 10.68 -14.40 -5.39
CA VAL A 262 10.17 -15.37 -4.40
C VAL A 262 9.56 -16.62 -5.09
N SER A 263 9.60 -16.67 -6.42
CA SER A 263 9.16 -17.81 -7.23
C SER A 263 10.22 -18.92 -7.29
N GLY A 264 10.79 -19.28 -6.14
CA GLY A 264 11.60 -20.49 -6.00
C GLY A 264 10.68 -21.70 -6.06
N ASP A 265 10.41 -22.20 -7.27
CA ASP A 265 9.93 -23.56 -7.49
C ASP A 265 10.91 -24.51 -6.78
N PRO A 266 10.46 -25.47 -5.95
CA PRO A 266 11.35 -26.48 -5.39
C PRO A 266 11.70 -27.45 -6.52
N ALA A 267 12.62 -27.04 -7.39
CA ALA A 267 13.29 -27.98 -8.27
C ALA A 267 13.90 -29.05 -7.37
N GLY A 268 13.37 -30.27 -7.48
CA GLY A 268 13.84 -31.45 -6.78
C GLY A 268 15.34 -31.67 -7.01
N PRO A 269 15.97 -32.53 -6.19
CA PRO A 269 17.40 -32.75 -6.25
C PRO A 269 17.80 -33.18 -7.67
N ASP A 270 18.81 -32.49 -8.20
CA ASP A 270 19.42 -32.74 -9.50
C ASP A 270 20.17 -34.08 -9.45
N GLU A 271 19.44 -35.19 -9.52
CA GLU A 271 20.01 -36.52 -9.72
C GLU A 271 20.41 -36.68 -11.18
N HIS A 272 21.50 -36.05 -11.62
CA HIS A 272 22.26 -36.53 -12.79
C HIS A 272 23.71 -36.03 -12.77
N GLU A 273 24.51 -36.55 -11.84
CA GLU A 273 25.94 -36.71 -12.07
C GLU A 273 26.27 -38.20 -12.26
N VAL A 274 26.09 -38.66 -13.49
CA VAL A 274 26.63 -39.93 -13.97
C VAL A 274 28.13 -39.77 -14.11
N LEU A 275 28.89 -40.26 -13.14
CA LEU A 275 30.35 -40.39 -13.27
C LEU A 275 30.69 -41.47 -14.32
N PRO A 276 31.62 -41.19 -15.26
CA PRO A 276 32.06 -42.20 -16.21
C PRO A 276 33.15 -43.10 -15.59
N ARG A 277 32.85 -44.42 -15.62
CA ARG A 277 33.70 -45.62 -15.57
C ARG A 277 34.91 -45.67 -14.65
#